data_AF-A0A3M2DX93-F1
#
_entry.id   AF-A0A3M2DX93-F1
#
_cell.length_a   1.000
_cell.length_b   1.000
_cell.length_c   1.000
_cell.angle_alpha   90.00
_cell.angle_beta   90.00
_cell.angle_gamma   90.00
#
_symmetry.space_group_name_H-M   'P 1'
#
loop_
_entity.id
_entity.type
_entity.pdbx_description
1 polymer ?
#
loop_
_entity_poly.entity_id
_entity_poly.type
_entity_poly.pdbx_seq_one_letter_code
_entity_poly.pdbx_strand_id
1 'polypeptide(L)'
;MTAHGMSSRWPCRERAGGGDGSPAPPGRPGTQPAPAAGGRGEGSVMAVRDPGGAGAAGRAFGPAVTAADLLGPGEYARVRAPLQAACIALKRRRRVWIGPHVSVQFENRSTVLYWLHEWARAEGRWDAAFLARIAAEAEVLVPRPGDLRATVLICGGARADALALASRLAADPGSALAIRLGDRVARAEPIAPPPDAGCPVHYVRFAVGRDAVAALRDRRRPAVLALRLGPAGVHTAVSLPERTRDALAADLHHRLGHAPPGAGPTRRARSAAPPP
;
A
#
# COMPACT_ATOMS: atom_id res chain seq x y z
N MET A 1 -12.57 -3.97 19.89
CA MET A 1 -12.67 -3.06 18.74
C MET A 1 -12.18 -3.79 17.49
N THR A 2 -12.96 -3.78 16.40
CA THR A 2 -12.54 -4.32 15.09
C THR A 2 -11.55 -3.36 14.41
N ALA A 3 -10.87 -3.81 13.35
CA ALA A 3 -9.95 -3.00 12.51
C ALA A 3 -10.53 -1.65 12.04
N HIS A 4 -11.84 -1.43 12.16
CA HIS A 4 -12.54 -0.17 11.93
C HIS A 4 -12.12 0.97 12.88
N GLY A 5 -11.74 0.67 14.13
CA GLY A 5 -11.60 1.67 15.20
C GLY A 5 -10.40 2.64 15.08
N MET A 6 -9.40 2.33 14.25
CA MET A 6 -8.12 3.08 14.25
C MET A 6 -7.78 3.81 12.94
N SER A 7 -8.56 3.62 11.88
CA SER A 7 -8.47 4.42 10.65
C SER A 7 -8.73 5.92 10.91
N SER A 8 -9.48 6.22 11.98
CA SER A 8 -9.78 7.55 12.52
C SER A 8 -8.56 8.38 12.96
N ARG A 9 -7.35 7.79 13.06
CA ARG A 9 -6.14 8.49 13.57
C ARG A 9 -5.23 9.08 12.48
N TRP A 10 -5.55 8.92 11.19
CA TRP A 10 -4.86 9.65 10.12
C TRP A 10 -5.70 10.85 9.70
N PRO A 11 -5.34 12.09 10.10
CA PRO A 11 -6.14 13.24 9.75
C PRO A 11 -6.22 13.36 8.23
N CYS A 12 -7.45 13.26 7.70
CA CYS A 12 -7.81 13.79 6.39
C CYS A 12 -7.67 15.31 6.54
N ARG A 13 -6.53 15.87 6.09
CA ARG A 13 -6.49 17.32 5.89
C ARG A 13 -7.35 17.61 4.68
N GLU A 14 -8.46 18.30 4.90
CA GLU A 14 -9.15 19.01 3.84
C GLU A 14 -8.11 19.81 3.05
N ARG A 15 -7.99 19.54 1.75
CA ARG A 15 -7.33 20.50 0.87
C ARG A 15 -8.33 21.64 0.68
N ALA A 16 -8.04 22.78 1.29
CA ALA A 16 -8.73 24.02 0.97
C ALA A 16 -8.71 24.22 -0.55
N GLY A 17 -9.88 24.13 -1.17
CA GLY A 17 -10.09 24.48 -2.57
C GLY A 17 -9.95 25.99 -2.73
N GLY A 18 -9.21 26.41 -3.74
CA GLY A 18 -9.14 27.79 -4.17
C GLY A 18 -10.48 28.26 -4.75
N GLY A 19 -10.81 29.51 -4.42
CA GLY A 19 -11.80 30.33 -5.12
C GLY A 19 -11.07 31.35 -6.01
N ASP A 20 -11.29 31.21 -7.31
CA ASP A 20 -11.69 32.21 -8.29
C ASP A 20 -11.00 33.59 -8.27
N GLY A 21 -10.11 33.81 -9.24
CA GLY A 21 -9.62 35.13 -9.64
C GLY A 21 -8.85 35.06 -10.97
N SER A 22 -9.37 35.70 -12.02
CA SER A 22 -8.75 35.80 -13.36
C SER A 22 -7.32 36.38 -13.35
N PRO A 23 -6.50 36.08 -14.38
CA PRO A 23 -5.06 36.34 -14.36
C PRO A 23 -4.69 37.76 -14.81
N ALA A 24 -3.69 38.36 -14.15
CA ALA A 24 -2.96 39.54 -14.60
C ALA A 24 -1.53 39.15 -15.08
N PRO A 25 -0.94 39.87 -16.05
CA PRO A 25 0.27 39.42 -16.78
C PRO A 25 1.58 39.59 -15.98
N PRO A 26 2.68 38.91 -16.39
CA PRO A 26 3.91 38.84 -15.61
C PRO A 26 4.82 40.06 -15.79
N GLY A 27 5.19 40.71 -14.68
CA GLY A 27 6.32 41.63 -14.59
C GLY A 27 7.65 40.90 -14.37
N ARG A 28 8.70 41.36 -15.05
CA ARG A 28 10.08 40.82 -15.04
C ARG A 28 10.86 41.13 -13.75
N PRO A 29 12.03 40.46 -13.52
CA PRO A 29 12.52 40.14 -12.17
C PRO A 29 13.45 41.19 -11.57
N GLY A 30 13.37 41.33 -10.23
CA GLY A 30 14.34 42.04 -9.40
C GLY A 30 15.39 41.08 -8.82
N THR A 31 16.63 41.52 -8.87
CA THR A 31 17.89 40.85 -8.56
C THR A 31 18.11 40.46 -7.09
N GLN A 32 18.93 39.41 -6.96
CA GLN A 32 19.43 38.65 -5.80
C GLN A 32 20.23 39.48 -4.75
N PRO A 33 20.58 38.93 -3.55
CA PRO A 33 21.82 38.15 -3.48
C PRO A 33 21.77 36.87 -2.61
N ALA A 34 22.65 35.94 -3.00
CA ALA A 34 22.95 34.67 -2.36
C ALA A 34 23.69 34.80 -1.02
N PRO A 35 23.84 33.69 -0.29
CA PRO A 35 25.18 33.40 0.23
C PRO A 35 25.68 31.98 -0.02
N ALA A 36 26.96 31.97 -0.37
CA ALA A 36 28.06 31.07 0.01
C ALA A 36 27.92 29.55 -0.15
N ALA A 37 28.73 29.05 -1.08
CA ALA A 37 29.11 27.67 -1.26
C ALA A 37 29.94 27.12 -0.08
N GLY A 38 29.59 25.92 0.36
CA GLY A 38 30.43 25.04 1.17
C GLY A 38 30.24 23.61 0.67
N GLY A 39 31.24 23.08 -0.02
CA GLY A 39 31.16 21.81 -0.73
C GLY A 39 31.48 20.58 0.11
N ARG A 40 31.28 19.44 -0.58
CA ARG A 40 31.72 18.05 -0.31
C ARG A 40 30.70 17.15 0.41
N GLY A 41 30.39 16.04 -0.28
CA GLY A 41 29.92 14.82 0.35
C GLY A 41 28.62 14.29 -0.26
N GLU A 42 28.70 13.61 -1.40
CA GLU A 42 27.69 12.62 -1.79
C GLU A 42 27.68 11.51 -0.74
N GLY A 43 26.82 11.66 0.27
CA GLY A 43 26.58 10.70 1.32
C GLY A 43 25.45 9.76 0.93
N SER A 44 25.81 8.56 0.46
CA SER A 44 24.94 7.38 0.49
C SER A 44 24.43 7.17 1.93
N VAL A 45 23.15 7.45 2.19
CA VAL A 45 22.53 7.20 3.50
C VAL A 45 21.93 5.80 3.52
N MET A 46 22.80 4.84 3.86
CA MET A 46 22.62 3.57 4.57
C MET A 46 21.16 3.20 4.94
N ALA A 47 20.61 2.06 4.49
CA ALA A 47 20.95 0.73 5.00
C ALA A 47 21.19 0.74 6.52
N VAL A 48 20.11 0.77 7.29
CA VAL A 48 20.17 0.53 8.74
C VAL A 48 20.84 -0.83 8.95
N ARG A 49 22.11 -0.81 9.35
CA ARG A 49 22.81 -1.97 9.91
C ARG A 49 22.41 -2.08 11.38
N ASP A 50 22.10 -3.32 11.75
CA ASP A 50 21.77 -3.78 13.09
C ASP A 50 22.69 -3.22 14.18
N PRO A 51 22.15 -2.75 15.32
CA PRO A 51 22.94 -2.62 16.52
C PRO A 51 23.10 -4.02 17.13
N GLY A 52 24.30 -4.57 17.03
CA GLY A 52 24.65 -5.87 17.58
C GLY A 52 24.45 -5.93 19.10
N GLY A 53 23.55 -6.82 19.52
CA GLY A 53 23.60 -7.60 20.75
C GLY A 53 23.28 -9.04 20.35
N ALA A 54 24.18 -9.97 20.65
CA ALA A 54 24.22 -11.33 20.12
C ALA A 54 22.85 -12.04 20.06
N GLY A 55 22.47 -12.54 18.87
CA GLY A 55 21.37 -13.51 18.73
C GLY A 55 20.25 -13.17 17.75
N ALA A 56 20.53 -12.68 16.55
CA ALA A 56 19.53 -12.72 15.47
C ALA A 56 20.24 -12.83 14.11
N ALA A 57 20.58 -14.07 13.72
CA ALA A 57 20.96 -14.36 12.34
C ALA A 57 19.87 -13.85 11.40
N GLY A 58 20.27 -13.16 10.33
CA GLY A 58 19.39 -12.47 9.38
C GLY A 58 18.19 -13.34 8.97
N ARG A 59 17.02 -12.99 9.49
CA ARG A 59 15.76 -13.61 9.06
C ARG A 59 15.41 -13.06 7.69
N ALA A 60 15.44 -13.91 6.67
CA ALA A 60 14.79 -13.61 5.41
C ALA A 60 13.29 -13.40 5.70
N PHE A 61 12.82 -12.17 5.60
CA PHE A 61 11.41 -11.86 5.76
C PHE A 61 10.62 -12.49 4.61
N GLY A 62 9.80 -13.49 4.95
CA GLY A 62 8.86 -14.09 4.00
C GLY A 62 7.82 -13.08 3.52
N PRO A 63 7.02 -13.45 2.50
CA PRO A 63 5.95 -12.58 1.99
C PRO A 63 4.84 -12.30 3.02
N ALA A 64 4.79 -13.08 4.11
CA ALA A 64 3.78 -12.96 5.16
C ALA A 64 4.20 -12.05 6.31
N VAL A 65 3.19 -11.53 7.01
CA VAL A 65 3.29 -10.85 8.30
C VAL A 65 2.87 -11.82 9.39
N THR A 66 3.76 -12.01 10.37
CA THR A 66 3.56 -12.92 11.51
C THR A 66 3.82 -12.20 12.82
N ALA A 67 3.41 -12.80 13.94
CA ALA A 67 3.73 -12.26 15.26
C ALA A 67 5.24 -12.12 15.50
N ALA A 68 6.07 -12.97 14.88
CA ALA A 68 7.53 -12.91 14.98
C ALA A 68 8.14 -11.66 14.34
N ASP A 69 7.35 -10.93 13.55
CA ASP A 69 7.76 -9.66 12.93
C ASP A 69 7.41 -8.44 13.78
N LEU A 70 6.68 -8.63 14.88
CA LEU A 70 6.25 -7.57 15.78
C LEU A 70 7.25 -7.40 16.93
N LEU A 71 7.48 -6.15 17.32
CA LEU A 71 8.40 -5.78 18.38
C LEU A 71 7.67 -5.87 19.71
N GLY A 72 8.40 -6.13 20.79
CA GLY A 72 7.85 -6.01 22.14
C GLY A 72 7.50 -4.55 22.48
N PRO A 73 6.68 -4.29 23.51
CA PRO A 73 6.23 -2.94 23.87
C PRO A 73 7.39 -1.97 24.14
N GLY A 74 8.42 -2.41 24.85
CA GLY A 74 9.59 -1.59 25.18
C GLY A 74 10.49 -1.30 23.96
N GLU A 75 10.66 -2.26 23.07
CA GLU A 75 11.39 -2.06 21.81
C GLU A 75 10.64 -1.11 20.90
N TYR A 76 9.34 -1.36 20.70
CA TYR A 76 8.50 -0.51 19.88
C TYR A 76 8.48 0.93 20.40
N ALA A 77 8.32 1.14 21.72
CA ALA A 77 8.34 2.47 22.31
C ALA A 77 9.62 3.26 21.96
N ARG A 78 10.80 2.60 21.95
CA ARG A 78 12.08 3.23 21.59
C ARG A 78 12.15 3.63 20.12
N VAL A 79 11.59 2.83 19.21
CA VAL A 79 11.71 3.06 17.75
C VAL A 79 10.44 3.66 17.12
N ARG A 80 9.38 3.91 17.89
CA ARG A 80 8.08 4.33 17.37
C ARG A 80 8.16 5.62 16.57
N ALA A 81 8.85 6.64 17.07
CA ALA A 81 8.96 7.94 16.40
C ALA A 81 9.63 7.83 15.01
N PRO A 82 10.83 7.22 14.87
CA PRO A 82 11.41 7.02 13.54
C PRO A 82 10.59 6.08 12.65
N LEU A 83 9.98 5.02 13.20
CA LEU A 83 9.07 4.15 12.43
C LEU A 83 7.84 4.90 11.90
N GLN A 84 7.26 5.79 12.71
CA GLN A 84 6.13 6.63 12.31
C GLN A 84 6.52 7.57 11.16
N ALA A 85 7.67 8.24 11.27
CA ALA A 85 8.18 9.13 10.22
C ALA A 85 8.41 8.36 8.91
N ALA A 86 9.05 7.19 8.99
CA ALA A 86 9.28 6.31 7.84
C ALA A 86 7.95 5.84 7.21
N CYS A 87 6.98 5.43 8.03
CA CYS A 87 5.66 4.99 7.55
C CYS A 87 4.88 6.13 6.89
N ILE A 88 4.93 7.36 7.42
CA ILE A 88 4.32 8.53 6.79
C ILE A 88 4.95 8.79 5.40
N ALA A 89 6.28 8.78 5.31
CA ALA A 89 6.98 8.96 4.03
C ALA A 89 6.63 7.85 3.02
N LEU A 90 6.54 6.61 3.49
CA LEU A 90 6.14 5.46 2.69
C LEU A 90 4.70 5.58 2.18
N LYS A 91 3.75 5.89 3.07
CA LYS A 91 2.34 6.06 2.72
C LYS A 91 2.13 7.19 1.71
N ARG A 92 2.89 8.29 1.79
CA ARG A 92 2.84 9.41 0.82
C ARG A 92 3.15 8.99 -0.63
N ARG A 93 4.03 8.01 -0.83
CA ARG A 93 4.37 7.50 -2.17
C ARG A 93 3.30 6.54 -2.71
N ARG A 94 2.48 5.99 -1.84
CA ARG A 94 1.52 4.90 -2.12
C ARG A 94 0.06 5.34 -2.05
N ARG A 95 -0.19 6.61 -1.70
CA ARG A 95 -1.54 7.17 -1.60
C ARG A 95 -1.88 7.94 -2.86
N VAL A 96 -2.99 7.56 -3.47
CA VAL A 96 -3.59 8.26 -4.61
C VAL A 96 -4.91 8.86 -4.14
N TRP A 97 -5.09 10.15 -4.42
CA TRP A 97 -6.37 10.81 -4.19
C TRP A 97 -7.16 10.79 -5.48
N ILE A 98 -8.46 10.50 -5.37
CA ILE A 98 -9.41 10.59 -6.47
C ILE A 98 -10.38 11.70 -6.12
N GLY A 99 -10.17 12.87 -6.73
CA GLY A 99 -10.83 14.10 -6.31
C GLY A 99 -10.46 14.52 -4.88
N PRO A 100 -11.30 15.34 -4.23
CA PRO A 100 -11.01 15.90 -2.91
C PRO A 100 -11.35 14.97 -1.73
N HIS A 101 -12.16 13.92 -1.93
CA HIS A 101 -12.82 13.22 -0.83
C HIS A 101 -12.51 11.73 -0.71
N VAL A 102 -11.87 11.13 -1.72
CA VAL A 102 -11.55 9.69 -1.72
C VAL A 102 -10.06 9.52 -1.84
N SER A 103 -9.49 8.69 -0.96
CA SER A 103 -8.10 8.27 -1.05
C SER A 103 -7.99 6.76 -1.14
N VAL A 104 -7.07 6.28 -1.97
CA VAL A 104 -6.69 4.88 -2.09
C VAL A 104 -5.25 4.78 -1.64
N GLN A 105 -5.05 4.15 -0.49
CA GLN A 105 -3.76 3.84 0.08
C GLN A 105 -3.38 2.43 -0.34
N PHE A 106 -2.47 2.28 -1.29
CA PHE A 106 -1.90 0.97 -1.56
C PHE A 106 -1.04 0.53 -0.36
N GLU A 107 -1.34 -0.66 0.15
CA GLU A 107 -0.70 -1.23 1.32
C GLU A 107 0.50 -2.09 0.92
N ASN A 108 1.47 -2.17 1.81
CA ASN A 108 2.57 -3.10 1.69
C ASN A 108 2.88 -3.69 3.07
N ARG A 109 3.82 -4.64 3.10
CA ARG A 109 4.22 -5.29 4.35
C ARG A 109 4.60 -4.31 5.47
N SER A 110 5.34 -3.26 5.14
CA SER A 110 5.78 -2.26 6.14
C SER A 110 4.65 -1.39 6.66
N THR A 111 3.68 -1.01 5.83
CA THR A 111 2.50 -0.25 6.29
C THR A 111 1.61 -1.09 7.18
N VAL A 112 1.47 -2.39 6.87
CA VAL A 112 0.73 -3.37 7.68
C VAL A 112 1.41 -3.60 9.03
N LEU A 113 2.72 -3.85 9.06
CA LEU A 113 3.46 -4.02 10.33
C LEU A 113 3.33 -2.80 11.24
N TYR A 114 3.54 -1.61 10.69
CA TYR A 114 3.39 -0.37 11.47
C TYR A 114 1.97 -0.24 12.03
N TRP A 115 0.95 -0.60 11.24
CA TRP A 115 -0.44 -0.57 11.70
C TRP A 115 -0.69 -1.57 12.84
N LEU A 116 -0.14 -2.78 12.76
CA LEU A 116 -0.23 -3.79 13.82
C LEU A 116 0.43 -3.32 15.13
N HIS A 117 1.60 -2.71 15.07
CA HIS A 117 2.24 -2.16 16.28
C HIS A 117 1.41 -1.03 16.90
N GLU A 118 0.86 -0.15 16.08
CA GLU A 118 -0.01 0.91 16.59
C GLU A 118 -1.30 0.33 17.20
N TRP A 119 -1.84 -0.75 16.63
CA TRP A 119 -3.00 -1.44 17.17
C TRP A 119 -2.68 -2.06 18.54
N ALA A 120 -1.60 -2.84 18.64
CA ALA A 120 -1.14 -3.41 19.92
C ALA A 120 -0.91 -2.33 20.99
N ARG A 121 -0.29 -1.20 20.59
CA ARG A 121 -0.07 -0.06 21.49
C ARG A 121 -1.37 0.58 21.97
N ALA A 122 -2.33 0.81 21.08
CA ALA A 122 -3.58 1.46 21.44
C ALA A 122 -4.46 0.59 22.35
N GLU A 123 -4.40 -0.73 22.19
CA GLU A 123 -5.07 -1.69 23.07
C GLU A 123 -4.28 -1.96 24.35
N GLY A 124 -3.00 -1.59 24.42
CA GLY A 124 -2.10 -1.95 25.52
C GLY A 124 -1.84 -3.46 25.61
N ARG A 125 -2.08 -4.22 24.53
CA ARG A 125 -2.04 -5.68 24.49
C ARG A 125 -0.91 -6.16 23.59
N TRP A 126 -0.02 -6.97 24.17
CA TRP A 126 1.21 -7.46 23.53
C TRP A 126 1.43 -8.96 23.74
N ASP A 127 0.43 -9.67 24.27
CA ASP A 127 0.51 -11.11 24.45
C ASP A 127 0.56 -11.85 23.11
N ALA A 128 1.26 -13.00 23.08
CA ALA A 128 1.52 -13.73 21.84
C ALA A 128 0.23 -14.16 21.11
N ALA A 129 -0.82 -14.53 21.84
CA ALA A 129 -2.09 -14.93 21.25
C ALA A 129 -2.78 -13.75 20.55
N PHE A 130 -2.81 -12.59 21.19
CA PHE A 130 -3.33 -11.36 20.59
C PHE A 130 -2.54 -10.96 19.33
N LEU A 131 -1.21 -10.94 19.41
CA LEU A 131 -0.33 -10.57 18.29
C LEU A 131 -0.47 -11.54 17.10
N ALA A 132 -0.55 -12.85 17.37
CA ALA A 132 -0.77 -13.85 16.33
C ALA A 132 -2.12 -13.67 15.63
N ARG A 133 -3.19 -13.41 16.40
CA ARG A 133 -4.53 -13.18 15.86
C ARG A 133 -4.57 -11.94 14.96
N ILE A 134 -4.08 -10.79 15.42
CA ILE A 134 -4.11 -9.56 14.61
C ILE A 134 -3.21 -9.65 13.38
N ALA A 135 -2.07 -10.34 13.46
CA ALA A 135 -1.20 -10.57 12.31
C ALA A 135 -1.91 -11.42 11.24
N ALA A 136 -2.59 -12.49 11.65
CA ALA A 136 -3.37 -13.32 10.74
C ALA A 136 -4.53 -12.54 10.09
N GLU A 137 -5.21 -11.68 10.83
CA GLU A 137 -6.26 -10.80 10.29
C GLU A 137 -5.72 -9.78 9.28
N ALA A 138 -4.51 -9.26 9.50
CA ALA A 138 -3.92 -8.22 8.66
C ALA A 138 -3.22 -8.74 7.40
N GLU A 139 -2.88 -10.02 7.36
CA GLU A 139 -2.14 -10.66 6.26
C GLU A 139 -2.81 -10.46 4.89
N VAL A 140 -4.15 -10.36 4.86
CA VAL A 140 -4.91 -10.11 3.63
C VAL A 140 -4.56 -8.78 2.96
N LEU A 141 -4.01 -7.81 3.69
CA LEU A 141 -3.58 -6.50 3.21
C LEU A 141 -2.18 -6.51 2.60
N VAL A 142 -1.43 -7.61 2.71
CA VAL A 142 -0.08 -7.70 2.15
C VAL A 142 -0.16 -8.06 0.66
N PRO A 143 0.45 -7.27 -0.24
CA PRO A 143 0.44 -7.52 -1.68
C PRO A 143 1.13 -8.85 -2.02
N ARG A 144 0.64 -9.49 -3.08
CA ARG A 144 1.18 -10.75 -3.61
C ARG A 144 1.61 -10.54 -5.07
N PRO A 145 2.43 -11.44 -5.65
CA PRO A 145 2.77 -11.34 -7.08
C PRO A 145 1.52 -11.24 -7.96
N GLY A 146 1.40 -10.12 -8.69
CA GLY A 146 0.25 -9.82 -9.55
C GLY A 146 -1.04 -9.41 -8.82
N ASP A 147 -1.00 -9.12 -7.52
CA ASP A 147 -2.16 -8.77 -6.71
C ASP A 147 -1.82 -7.60 -5.76
N LEU A 148 -2.34 -6.42 -6.10
CA LEU A 148 -2.19 -5.21 -5.29
C LEU A 148 -3.29 -5.14 -4.23
N ARG A 149 -2.93 -4.71 -3.02
CA ARG A 149 -3.88 -4.49 -1.91
C ARG A 149 -3.97 -3.02 -1.56
N ALA A 150 -5.15 -2.55 -1.20
CA ALA A 150 -5.35 -1.16 -0.83
C ALA A 150 -6.44 -0.98 0.23
N THR A 151 -6.27 0.09 1.01
CA THR A 151 -7.30 0.67 1.87
C THR A 151 -7.91 1.87 1.16
N VAL A 152 -9.21 1.85 0.92
CA VAL A 152 -10.00 2.98 0.43
C VAL A 152 -10.54 3.73 1.64
N LEU A 153 -10.38 5.06 1.65
CA LEU A 153 -10.95 5.94 2.66
C LEU A 153 -11.78 7.03 1.97
N ILE A 154 -13.06 7.12 2.36
CA ILE A 154 -13.97 8.22 2.05
C ILE A 154 -13.90 9.21 3.22
N CYS A 155 -13.37 10.41 3.00
CA CYS A 155 -13.15 11.38 4.08
C CYS A 155 -13.73 12.78 3.83
N GLY A 156 -14.67 12.92 2.90
CA GLY A 156 -15.40 14.17 2.72
C GLY A 156 -16.51 14.07 1.68
N GLY A 157 -16.97 15.24 1.25
CA GLY A 157 -18.07 15.39 0.28
C GLY A 157 -19.42 15.54 0.96
N ALA A 158 -20.46 15.76 0.16
CA ALA A 158 -21.82 15.77 0.68
C ALA A 158 -22.13 14.42 1.35
N ARG A 159 -22.76 14.46 2.52
CA ARG A 159 -23.04 13.25 3.33
C ARG A 159 -23.77 12.17 2.53
N ALA A 160 -24.73 12.56 1.69
CA ALA A 160 -25.48 11.63 0.85
C ALA A 160 -24.57 10.89 -0.15
N ASP A 161 -23.66 11.61 -0.82
CA ASP A 161 -22.73 11.03 -1.78
C ASP A 161 -21.72 10.10 -1.11
N ALA A 162 -21.20 10.50 0.06
CA ALA A 162 -20.28 9.69 0.84
C ALA A 162 -20.93 8.37 1.28
N LEU A 163 -22.17 8.41 1.79
CA LEU A 163 -22.93 7.22 2.17
C LEU A 163 -23.27 6.34 0.96
N ALA A 164 -23.67 6.93 -0.16
CA ALA A 164 -23.97 6.19 -1.38
C ALA A 164 -22.71 5.47 -1.91
N LEU A 165 -21.56 6.13 -1.91
CA LEU A 165 -20.29 5.52 -2.31
C LEU A 165 -19.86 4.42 -1.33
N ALA A 166 -19.96 4.66 -0.03
CA ALA A 166 -19.63 3.68 1.00
C ALA A 166 -20.48 2.40 0.86
N SER A 167 -21.81 2.55 0.73
CA SER A 167 -22.72 1.43 0.52
C SER A 167 -22.41 0.67 -0.77
N ARG A 168 -22.05 1.39 -1.85
CA ARG A 168 -21.65 0.77 -3.11
C ARG A 168 -20.36 -0.01 -2.99
N LEU A 169 -19.33 0.54 -2.33
CA LEU A 169 -18.07 -0.15 -2.08
C LEU A 169 -18.25 -1.35 -1.15
N ALA A 170 -19.17 -1.30 -0.19
CA ALA A 170 -19.48 -2.44 0.67
C ALA A 170 -20.19 -3.57 -0.12
N ALA A 171 -21.09 -3.23 -1.04
CA ALA A 171 -21.83 -4.21 -1.84
C ALA A 171 -21.00 -4.82 -2.99
N ASP A 172 -20.35 -3.98 -3.80
CA ASP A 172 -19.50 -4.39 -4.93
C ASP A 172 -18.43 -3.31 -5.21
N PRO A 173 -17.21 -3.45 -4.64
CA PRO A 173 -16.10 -2.55 -4.92
C PRO A 173 -15.80 -2.40 -6.41
N GLY A 174 -15.95 -3.46 -7.20
CA GLY A 174 -15.62 -3.50 -8.63
C GLY A 174 -16.61 -2.73 -9.50
N SER A 175 -17.79 -2.42 -8.97
CA SER A 175 -18.72 -1.49 -9.59
C SER A 175 -18.26 -0.03 -9.50
N ALA A 176 -17.44 0.30 -8.50
CA ALA A 176 -17.04 1.68 -8.19
C ALA A 176 -15.57 1.96 -8.52
N LEU A 177 -14.67 0.99 -8.33
CA LEU A 177 -13.23 1.22 -8.34
C LEU A 177 -12.51 0.23 -9.27
N ALA A 178 -11.62 0.75 -10.11
CA ALA A 178 -10.77 -0.05 -10.99
C ALA A 178 -9.40 0.59 -11.20
N ILE A 179 -8.40 -0.23 -11.48
CA ILE A 179 -7.07 0.20 -11.90
C ILE A 179 -6.80 -0.27 -13.33
N ARG A 180 -6.23 0.59 -14.16
CA ARG A 180 -5.80 0.29 -15.52
C ARG A 180 -4.29 0.42 -15.62
N LEU A 181 -3.63 -0.63 -16.09
CA LEU A 181 -2.18 -0.69 -16.31
C LEU A 181 -1.92 -1.17 -17.74
N GLY A 182 -1.52 -0.25 -18.61
CA GLY A 182 -1.52 -0.50 -20.06
C GLY A 182 -2.94 -0.81 -20.55
N ASP A 183 -3.07 -1.98 -21.19
CA ASP A 183 -4.32 -2.47 -21.77
C ASP A 183 -5.15 -3.30 -20.78
N ARG A 184 -4.57 -3.65 -19.61
CA ARG A 184 -5.27 -4.43 -18.59
C ARG A 184 -6.04 -3.52 -17.65
N VAL A 185 -7.32 -3.84 -17.45
CA VAL A 185 -8.18 -3.25 -16.42
C VAL A 185 -8.48 -4.30 -15.37
N ALA A 186 -8.15 -4.01 -14.11
CA ALA A 186 -8.51 -4.82 -12.96
C ALA A 186 -9.54 -4.07 -12.11
N ARG A 187 -10.72 -4.66 -11.92
CA ARG A 187 -11.73 -4.14 -11.00
C ARG A 187 -11.34 -4.46 -9.56
N ALA A 188 -11.75 -3.62 -8.63
CA ALA A 188 -11.55 -3.88 -7.21
C ALA A 188 -12.37 -5.09 -6.77
N GLU A 189 -11.79 -5.91 -5.89
CA GLU A 189 -12.47 -7.03 -5.23
C GLU A 189 -12.31 -6.91 -3.72
N PRO A 190 -13.30 -7.32 -2.91
CA PRO A 190 -13.19 -7.29 -1.46
C PRO A 190 -12.15 -8.31 -0.98
N ILE A 191 -11.41 -7.99 0.09
CA ILE A 191 -10.41 -8.88 0.70
C ILE A 191 -10.70 -9.23 2.15
N ALA A 192 -11.79 -8.68 2.68
CA ALA A 192 -12.34 -8.91 4.00
C ALA A 192 -13.87 -8.95 3.87
N PRO A 193 -14.59 -9.49 4.87
CA PRO A 193 -16.03 -9.37 4.93
C PRO A 193 -16.46 -7.90 4.74
N PRO A 194 -17.56 -7.66 4.01
CA PRO A 194 -18.01 -6.30 3.75
C PRO A 194 -18.30 -5.60 5.08
N PRO A 195 -17.89 -4.33 5.23
CA PRO A 195 -18.21 -3.57 6.42
C PRO A 195 -19.69 -3.19 6.42
N ASP A 196 -20.17 -2.65 7.55
CA ASP A 196 -21.51 -2.08 7.63
C ASP A 196 -21.73 -1.01 6.55
N ALA A 197 -22.97 -0.91 6.05
CA ALA A 197 -23.34 0.10 5.09
C ALA A 197 -23.01 1.50 5.63
N GLY A 198 -22.33 2.32 4.83
CA GLY A 198 -21.88 3.64 5.25
C GLY A 198 -20.51 3.68 5.93
N CYS A 199 -19.83 2.55 6.16
CA CYS A 199 -18.45 2.56 6.65
C CYS A 199 -17.54 3.30 5.66
N PRO A 200 -16.75 4.30 6.09
CA PRO A 200 -15.90 5.08 5.18
C PRO A 200 -14.63 4.35 4.75
N VAL A 201 -14.37 3.14 5.26
CA VAL A 201 -13.12 2.40 5.06
C VAL A 201 -13.41 1.05 4.42
N HIS A 202 -12.74 0.76 3.30
CA HIS A 202 -12.90 -0.50 2.59
C HIS A 202 -11.53 -1.09 2.25
N TYR A 203 -11.42 -2.42 2.36
CA TYR A 203 -10.23 -3.15 2.01
C TYR A 203 -10.45 -3.88 0.69
N VAL A 204 -9.59 -3.60 -0.30
CA VAL A 204 -9.75 -4.11 -1.67
C VAL A 204 -8.45 -4.67 -2.22
N ARG A 205 -8.59 -5.57 -3.20
CA ARG A 205 -7.50 -5.99 -4.08
C ARG A 205 -7.74 -5.63 -5.53
N PHE A 206 -6.66 -5.63 -6.30
CA PHE A 206 -6.68 -5.58 -7.76
C PHE A 206 -5.81 -6.72 -8.31
N ALA A 207 -6.44 -7.67 -9.00
CA ALA A 207 -5.76 -8.75 -9.71
C ALA A 207 -5.13 -8.24 -11.02
N VAL A 208 -3.98 -7.59 -10.91
CA VAL A 208 -3.28 -6.94 -12.04
C VAL A 208 -2.41 -7.90 -12.87
N GLY A 209 -2.16 -9.10 -12.36
CA GLY A 209 -1.38 -10.13 -13.03
C GLY A 209 0.12 -9.84 -13.09
N ARG A 210 0.90 -10.80 -13.61
CA ARG A 210 2.38 -10.76 -13.55
C ARG A 210 3.00 -9.66 -14.41
N ASP A 211 2.36 -9.30 -15.53
CA ASP A 211 2.85 -8.26 -16.45
C ASP A 211 2.73 -6.85 -15.88
N ALA A 212 2.02 -6.68 -14.77
CA ALA A 212 1.79 -5.39 -14.13
C ALA A 212 3.09 -4.65 -13.80
N VAL A 213 4.16 -5.37 -13.44
CA VAL A 213 5.48 -4.77 -13.17
C VAL A 213 6.02 -4.07 -14.42
N ALA A 214 5.95 -4.71 -15.59
CA ALA A 214 6.39 -4.12 -16.84
C ALA A 214 5.51 -2.91 -17.22
N ALA A 215 4.19 -3.05 -17.09
CA ALA A 215 3.26 -1.95 -17.37
C ALA A 215 3.44 -0.74 -16.43
N LEU A 216 3.73 -0.98 -15.14
CA LEU A 216 4.02 0.09 -14.18
C LEU A 216 5.35 0.79 -14.49
N ARG A 217 6.34 0.09 -15.04
CA ARG A 217 7.66 0.67 -15.39
C ARG A 217 7.64 1.42 -16.73
N ASP A 218 6.87 0.96 -17.71
CA ASP A 218 6.78 1.60 -19.04
C ASP A 218 5.98 2.91 -18.98
N ARG A 219 6.67 4.05 -18.94
CA ARG A 219 6.05 5.38 -18.80
C ARG A 219 5.16 5.78 -19.97
N ARG A 220 5.33 5.15 -21.13
CA ARG A 220 4.47 5.37 -22.31
C ARG A 220 3.11 4.71 -22.15
N ARG A 221 3.02 3.68 -21.31
CA ARG A 221 1.77 3.00 -21.01
C ARG A 221 0.98 3.75 -19.94
N PRO A 222 -0.35 3.84 -20.11
CA PRO A 222 -1.22 4.46 -19.12
C PRO A 222 -1.24 3.64 -17.82
N ALA A 223 -1.23 4.34 -16.70
CA ALA A 223 -1.43 3.78 -15.37
C ALA A 223 -2.44 4.67 -14.65
N VAL A 224 -3.69 4.21 -14.50
CA VAL A 224 -4.82 5.04 -14.08
C VAL A 224 -5.62 4.34 -13.01
N LEU A 225 -6.02 5.09 -11.97
CA LEU A 225 -7.01 4.67 -11.00
C LEU A 225 -8.32 5.39 -11.29
N ALA A 226 -9.41 4.64 -11.43
CA ALA A 226 -10.71 5.15 -11.81
C ALA A 226 -11.75 4.88 -10.72
N LEU A 227 -12.51 5.91 -10.38
CA LEU A 227 -13.65 5.88 -9.48
C LEU A 227 -14.92 6.24 -10.25
N ARG A 228 -15.98 5.46 -10.07
CA ARG A 228 -17.31 5.71 -10.63
C ARG A 228 -18.27 6.12 -9.53
N LEU A 229 -18.67 7.40 -9.55
CA LEU A 229 -19.67 7.96 -8.64
C LEU A 229 -21.08 7.80 -9.24
N GLY A 230 -21.98 7.20 -8.48
CA GLY A 230 -23.40 7.04 -8.82
C GLY A 230 -23.73 6.08 -10.00
N PRO A 231 -25.03 5.86 -10.28
CA PRO A 231 -25.50 5.05 -11.41
C PRO A 231 -25.24 5.72 -12.77
N ALA A 232 -25.33 7.05 -12.83
CA ALA A 232 -25.09 7.87 -14.02
C ALA A 232 -23.61 7.94 -14.45
N GLY A 233 -22.70 7.41 -13.63
CA GLY A 233 -21.34 7.11 -14.06
C GLY A 233 -20.42 8.33 -14.17
N VAL A 234 -20.43 9.26 -13.20
CA VAL A 234 -19.34 10.25 -13.17
C VAL A 234 -18.04 9.50 -12.91
N HIS A 235 -17.23 9.40 -13.95
CA HIS A 235 -15.96 8.71 -13.95
C HIS A 235 -14.85 9.71 -13.64
N THR A 236 -14.35 9.67 -12.41
CA THR A 236 -13.13 10.39 -12.06
C THR A 236 -11.95 9.44 -12.22
N ALA A 237 -11.03 9.77 -13.11
CA ALA A 237 -9.81 9.00 -13.32
C ALA A 237 -8.59 9.86 -12.97
N VAL A 238 -7.61 9.24 -12.31
CA VAL A 238 -6.35 9.87 -11.92
C VAL A 238 -5.19 9.03 -12.41
N SER A 239 -4.27 9.65 -13.16
CA SER A 239 -3.01 9.02 -13.55
C SER A 239 -2.16 8.76 -12.31
N LEU A 240 -1.65 7.54 -12.18
CA LEU A 240 -0.76 7.17 -11.09
C LEU A 240 0.57 7.94 -11.21
N PRO A 241 0.97 8.71 -10.20
CA PRO A 241 2.25 9.39 -10.20
C PRO A 241 3.41 8.41 -10.32
N GLU A 242 4.52 8.84 -10.91
CA GLU A 242 5.67 7.97 -11.15
C GLU A 242 6.19 7.28 -9.89
N ARG A 243 6.33 8.04 -8.80
CA ARG A 243 6.72 7.51 -7.48
C ARG A 243 5.78 6.41 -6.98
N THR A 244 4.49 6.48 -7.32
CA THR A 244 3.50 5.47 -6.95
C THR A 244 3.69 4.25 -7.83
N ARG A 245 3.85 4.43 -9.14
CA ARG A 245 4.14 3.32 -10.06
C ARG A 245 5.39 2.54 -9.63
N ASP A 246 6.45 3.22 -9.23
CA ASP A 246 7.69 2.61 -8.72
C ASP A 246 7.45 1.81 -7.44
N ALA A 247 6.72 2.40 -6.48
CA ALA A 247 6.41 1.73 -5.22
C ALA A 247 5.57 0.47 -5.42
N LEU A 248 4.56 0.51 -6.31
CA LEU A 248 3.72 -0.65 -6.63
C LEU A 248 4.51 -1.72 -7.39
N ALA A 249 5.37 -1.33 -8.33
CA ALA A 249 6.21 -2.27 -9.07
C ALA A 249 7.20 -3.01 -8.15
N ALA A 250 7.72 -2.33 -7.12
CA ALA A 250 8.60 -2.94 -6.12
C ALA A 250 7.88 -4.01 -5.29
N ASP A 251 6.64 -3.75 -4.87
CA ASP A 251 5.88 -4.71 -4.04
C ASP A 251 5.51 -5.98 -4.83
N LEU A 252 5.17 -5.82 -6.12
CA LEU A 252 4.82 -6.94 -6.99
C LEU A 252 6.03 -7.80 -7.41
N HIS A 253 7.25 -7.30 -7.18
CA HIS A 253 8.49 -8.00 -7.54
C HIS A 253 9.01 -8.91 -6.42
N HIS A 254 8.36 -8.96 -5.25
CA HIS A 254 8.82 -9.79 -4.14
C HIS A 254 8.95 -11.25 -4.61
N ARG A 255 10.20 -11.72 -4.60
CA ARG A 255 10.66 -12.96 -5.24
C ARG A 255 9.76 -14.13 -4.84
N LEU A 256 9.31 -14.89 -5.83
CA LEU A 256 8.64 -16.18 -5.68
C LEU A 256 9.56 -17.12 -4.88
N GLY A 257 9.36 -17.16 -3.57
CA GLY A 257 9.96 -18.12 -2.65
C GLY A 257 8.93 -19.15 -2.20
N HIS A 258 8.30 -19.85 -3.15
CA HIS A 258 7.59 -21.09 -2.85
C HIS A 258 7.51 -21.95 -4.12
N ALA A 259 8.40 -22.94 -4.21
CA ALA A 259 8.05 -24.18 -4.88
C ALA A 259 7.08 -24.92 -3.95
N PRO A 260 6.00 -25.55 -4.45
CA PRO A 260 5.16 -26.40 -3.63
C PRO A 260 5.99 -27.56 -3.06
N PRO A 261 5.70 -28.04 -1.84
CA PRO A 261 6.43 -29.17 -1.28
C PRO A 261 6.12 -30.43 -2.10
N GLY A 262 7.18 -31.04 -2.66
CA GLY A 262 7.21 -32.46 -2.95
C GLY A 262 6.63 -32.93 -4.29
N ALA A 263 7.37 -32.72 -5.37
CA ALA A 263 7.54 -33.76 -6.37
C ALA A 263 9.05 -33.91 -6.59
N GLY A 264 9.67 -34.81 -5.83
CA GLY A 264 11.07 -35.15 -5.99
C GLY A 264 11.36 -35.64 -7.42
N PRO A 265 12.59 -35.50 -7.92
CA PRO A 265 12.93 -36.00 -9.25
C PRO A 265 12.76 -37.52 -9.26
N THR A 266 11.76 -38.02 -9.98
CA THR A 266 11.72 -39.43 -10.38
C THR A 266 12.90 -39.66 -11.31
N ARG A 267 13.94 -40.25 -10.72
CA ARG A 267 15.10 -40.80 -11.41
C ARG A 267 14.58 -41.73 -12.52
N ARG A 268 14.60 -41.28 -13.77
CA ARG A 268 14.40 -42.16 -14.93
C ARG A 268 15.47 -43.24 -14.86
N ALA A 269 15.03 -44.48 -14.66
CA ALA A 269 15.88 -45.65 -14.81
C ALA A 269 16.47 -45.64 -16.23
N ARG A 270 17.79 -45.88 -16.30
CA ARG A 270 18.49 -46.12 -17.57
C ARG A 270 17.92 -47.39 -18.18
N SER A 271 17.45 -47.29 -19.42
CA SER A 271 17.16 -48.43 -20.29
C SER A 271 18.46 -49.19 -20.53
N ALA A 272 18.49 -50.47 -20.16
CA ALA A 272 19.51 -51.42 -20.59
C ALA A 272 19.05 -52.07 -21.91
N ALA A 273 19.90 -52.04 -22.92
CA ALA A 273 19.71 -52.79 -24.16
C ALA A 273 19.89 -54.30 -23.91
N PRO A 274 19.22 -55.20 -24.64
CA PRO A 274 19.47 -56.64 -24.54
C PRO A 274 20.64 -57.05 -25.45
N PRO A 275 21.45 -58.06 -25.07
CA PRO A 275 22.41 -58.70 -25.98
C PRO A 275 21.71 -59.74 -26.88
N PRO A 276 22.36 -60.19 -27.97
CA PRO A 276 21.78 -61.07 -28.98
C PRO A 276 21.41 -62.47 -28.49
#